data_AF-A0A359M4F0-F1
#
_entry.id   AF-A0A359M4F0-F1
#
_cell.length_a   1.000
_cell.length_b   1.000
_cell.length_c   1.000
_cell.angle_alpha   90.00
_cell.angle_beta   90.00
_cell.angle_gamma   90.00
#
_symmetry.space_group_name_H-M   'P 1'
#
loop_
_entity.id
_entity.type
_entity.pdbx_description
1 polymer ?
#
loop_
_entity_poly.entity_id
_entity_poly.type
_entity_poly.pdbx_seq_one_letter_code
_entity_poly.pdbx_strand_id
1 'polypeptide(L)'
;MLAYNRRRGCNDGNEAKRSKSGSGRVEKDAGEVGRAEAAPAQRRRNAAARRETAVPSRNTPRTGARLSRLVYLDSSVIIEAARGRSALIRPLLEDPEVRLASSVFVQLETLPKCVYTNRRQEVEACATIFSAVEEWSANLGAVTKAALSQAQHSGLSGMDALHVAAAFDVGADELLTIEGTEKALYRNTLIKVRQLI
;
A
#
# COMPACT_ATOMS: atom_id res chain seq x y z
N MET A 1 -20.58 -3.23 13.04
CA MET A 1 -21.96 -2.99 12.56
C MET A 1 -21.88 -1.98 11.41
N LEU A 2 -21.90 -2.42 10.14
CA LEU A 2 -21.75 -1.54 8.98
C LEU A 2 -22.99 -1.66 8.08
N ALA A 3 -23.78 -0.59 8.02
CA ALA A 3 -24.93 -0.49 7.13
C ALA A 3 -24.50 0.13 5.80
N TYR A 4 -24.33 -0.69 4.76
CA TYR A 4 -24.04 -0.19 3.41
C TYR A 4 -25.34 0.03 2.63
N ASN A 5 -25.55 1.27 2.17
CA ASN A 5 -26.81 1.70 1.57
C ASN A 5 -27.05 1.10 0.18
N ARG A 6 -28.23 0.51 -0.01
CA ARG A 6 -28.67 -0.13 -1.25
C ARG A 6 -29.34 0.90 -2.17
N ARG A 7 -28.72 1.26 -3.30
CA ARG A 7 -29.42 1.87 -4.45
C ARG A 7 -28.94 1.25 -5.76
N ARG A 8 -29.86 0.57 -6.46
CA ARG A 8 -29.77 0.31 -7.91
C ARG A 8 -30.57 1.39 -8.63
N GLY A 9 -30.15 1.77 -9.83
CA GLY A 9 -30.88 2.68 -10.72
C GLY A 9 -30.20 2.76 -12.08
N CYS A 10 -30.72 2.00 -13.04
CA CYS A 10 -30.50 2.23 -14.47
C CYS A 10 -31.31 3.49 -14.90
N ASN A 11 -31.22 4.08 -16.10
CA ASN A 11 -30.54 3.73 -17.35
C ASN A 11 -30.44 4.98 -18.26
N ASP A 12 -29.75 4.85 -19.41
CA ASP A 12 -29.98 5.50 -20.72
C ASP A 12 -29.84 7.03 -20.98
N GLY A 13 -29.16 7.31 -22.11
CA GLY A 13 -29.39 8.47 -23.01
C GLY A 13 -28.57 9.72 -22.72
N ASN A 14 -27.81 10.32 -23.65
CA ASN A 14 -28.15 10.57 -25.06
C ASN A 14 -26.88 10.88 -25.92
N GLU A 15 -26.97 10.67 -27.23
CA GLU A 15 -25.94 11.03 -28.21
C GLU A 15 -26.00 12.50 -28.68
N ALA A 16 -25.02 12.86 -29.53
CA ALA A 16 -25.03 13.92 -30.57
C ALA A 16 -24.46 15.31 -30.19
N LYS A 17 -23.81 16.07 -31.10
CA LYS A 17 -23.22 15.85 -32.45
C LYS A 17 -22.41 17.12 -32.79
N ARG A 18 -21.26 17.00 -33.50
CA ARG A 18 -20.72 17.92 -34.56
C ARG A 18 -20.61 19.46 -34.26
N SER A 19 -19.66 20.26 -34.79
CA SER A 19 -18.58 20.10 -35.79
C SER A 19 -17.81 21.42 -36.00
N LYS A 20 -16.58 21.36 -36.56
CA LYS A 20 -15.90 22.43 -37.37
C LYS A 20 -15.52 23.75 -36.63
N SER A 21 -14.58 24.59 -37.08
CA SER A 21 -13.41 24.48 -37.99
C SER A 21 -12.63 25.82 -38.00
N GLY A 22 -11.30 25.80 -38.18
CA GLY A 22 -10.45 26.98 -38.43
C GLY A 22 -9.05 26.78 -37.81
N SER A 23 -7.90 26.69 -38.51
CA SER A 23 -7.36 27.36 -39.71
C SER A 23 -6.87 28.79 -39.46
N GLY A 24 -5.58 28.96 -39.18
CA GLY A 24 -4.89 30.25 -39.03
C GLY A 24 -3.35 30.15 -39.13
N ARG A 25 -2.73 31.05 -39.91
CA ARG A 25 -1.33 31.08 -40.42
C ARG A 25 -0.95 32.56 -40.65
N VAL A 26 0.31 33.05 -40.61
CA VAL A 26 1.65 32.51 -40.26
C VAL A 26 2.27 33.51 -39.22
N GLU A 27 3.37 33.25 -38.50
CA GLU A 27 4.72 33.89 -38.61
C GLU A 27 5.41 33.70 -37.23
N LYS A 28 6.63 33.18 -37.07
CA LYS A 28 7.97 33.70 -37.44
C LYS A 28 8.23 35.14 -36.98
N ASP A 29 9.00 35.29 -35.90
CA ASP A 29 10.19 36.14 -35.99
C ASP A 29 11.32 35.68 -35.05
N ALA A 30 12.54 36.16 -35.30
CA ALA A 30 13.76 35.75 -34.61
C ALA A 30 14.56 36.93 -34.02
N GLY A 31 15.16 36.72 -32.86
CA GLY A 31 16.00 37.69 -32.13
C GLY A 31 15.94 37.40 -30.63
N GLU A 32 16.98 37.59 -29.82
CA GLU A 32 18.35 38.03 -30.12
C GLU A 32 19.30 37.48 -29.03
N VAL A 33 20.60 37.31 -29.33
CA VAL A 33 21.55 36.61 -28.45
C VAL A 33 22.30 37.59 -27.56
N GLY A 34 21.88 37.73 -26.30
CA GLY A 34 22.59 38.51 -25.28
C GLY A 34 23.63 37.71 -24.50
N ARG A 35 24.93 37.92 -24.76
CA ARG A 35 26.06 37.49 -23.91
C ARG A 35 26.77 38.71 -23.29
N ALA A 36 26.68 38.85 -21.97
CA ALA A 36 27.56 39.61 -21.07
C ALA A 36 27.02 39.40 -19.64
N GLU A 37 27.76 39.39 -18.54
CA GLU A 37 29.21 39.36 -18.28
C GLU A 37 29.41 38.72 -16.88
N ALA A 38 30.65 38.44 -16.47
CA ALA A 38 30.94 37.75 -15.20
C ALA A 38 31.69 38.63 -14.18
N ALA A 39 31.61 38.20 -12.90
CA ALA A 39 32.42 38.61 -11.74
C ALA A 39 32.00 39.87 -10.95
N PRO A 40 32.42 40.03 -9.67
CA PRO A 40 32.86 39.02 -8.69
C PRO A 40 32.21 39.14 -7.28
N ALA A 41 32.35 38.05 -6.51
CA ALA A 41 32.50 37.99 -5.04
C ALA A 41 31.61 38.84 -4.11
N GLN A 42 30.79 38.16 -3.29
CA GLN A 42 30.63 38.55 -1.89
C GLN A 42 30.70 37.34 -0.95
N ARG A 43 31.71 37.34 -0.07
CA ARG A 43 31.98 36.25 0.89
C ARG A 43 31.04 36.31 2.09
N ARG A 44 30.82 35.13 2.71
CA ARG A 44 30.36 34.92 4.10
C ARG A 44 28.94 35.39 4.44
N ARG A 45 28.02 34.43 4.57
CA ARG A 45 27.27 34.20 5.82
C ARG A 45 26.62 32.80 5.86
N ASN A 46 26.35 32.34 7.08
CA ASN A 46 25.49 31.19 7.43
C ASN A 46 26.04 29.77 7.22
N ALA A 47 27.25 29.53 7.73
CA ALA A 47 27.58 28.23 8.33
C ALA A 47 26.79 28.03 9.64
N ALA A 48 25.47 27.82 9.55
CA ALA A 48 24.58 27.65 10.73
C ALA A 48 23.24 26.96 10.39
N ALA A 49 23.24 25.92 9.55
CA ALA A 49 22.04 25.13 9.24
C ALA A 49 22.29 23.61 9.15
N ARG A 50 23.33 23.10 9.84
CA ARG A 50 23.44 21.68 10.19
C ARG A 50 22.81 21.49 11.58
N ARG A 51 21.50 21.35 11.63
CA ARG A 51 20.79 20.81 12.79
C ARG A 51 20.16 19.48 12.43
N GLU A 52 20.46 18.50 13.25
CA GLU A 52 20.13 17.10 13.07
C GLU A 52 18.62 16.88 12.86
N THR A 53 18.24 16.45 11.67
CA THR A 53 17.08 15.56 11.48
C THR A 53 17.58 14.13 11.43
N ALA A 54 18.22 13.70 12.52
CA ALA A 54 18.53 12.30 12.74
C ALA A 54 17.21 11.52 12.80
N VAL A 55 16.90 10.78 11.72
CA VAL A 55 15.84 9.77 11.75
C VAL A 55 16.21 8.79 12.86
N PRO A 56 15.38 8.58 13.89
CA PRO A 56 15.76 7.76 15.03
C PRO A 56 15.97 6.32 14.56
N SER A 57 17.22 5.88 14.59
CA SER A 57 17.60 4.49 14.32
C SER A 57 16.98 3.59 15.38
N ARG A 58 15.91 2.88 15.03
CA ARG A 58 15.18 1.96 15.93
C ARG A 58 15.92 0.63 16.15
N ASN A 59 17.25 0.65 16.15
CA ASN A 59 18.11 -0.50 16.48
C ASN A 59 18.46 -0.55 17.98
N THR A 60 17.52 -0.17 18.86
CA THR A 60 17.59 -0.57 20.27
C THR A 60 17.01 -1.98 20.42
N PRO A 61 17.74 -2.94 21.02
CA PRO A 61 17.15 -4.20 21.41
C PRO A 61 15.98 -3.94 22.36
N ARG A 62 14.77 -4.37 21.98
CA ARG A 62 13.60 -4.31 22.86
C ARG A 62 13.70 -5.42 23.90
N THR A 63 14.53 -5.19 24.92
CA THR A 63 14.73 -6.10 26.06
C THR A 63 13.51 -6.03 26.99
N GLY A 64 12.50 -6.82 26.66
CA GLY A 64 11.23 -6.93 27.38
C GLY A 64 10.25 -7.70 26.50
N ALA A 65 9.77 -8.86 26.96
CA ALA A 65 9.16 -9.87 26.11
C ALA A 65 7.96 -9.35 25.31
N ARG A 66 8.12 -9.26 23.97
CA ARG A 66 7.00 -9.31 23.04
C ARG A 66 6.59 -10.78 22.93
N LEU A 67 5.73 -11.24 23.85
CA LEU A 67 5.29 -12.64 23.87
C LEU A 67 4.49 -12.98 22.60
N SER A 68 3.60 -12.07 22.18
CA SER A 68 2.77 -12.26 20.99
C SER A 68 3.36 -11.68 19.69
N ARG A 69 3.33 -12.52 18.65
CA ARG A 69 3.71 -12.22 17.26
C ARG A 69 2.63 -11.40 16.57
N LEU A 70 2.99 -10.26 15.98
CA LEU A 70 2.10 -9.49 15.12
C LEU A 70 2.26 -9.90 13.66
N VAL A 71 1.15 -10.23 13.01
CA VAL A 71 1.11 -10.90 11.72
C VAL A 71 0.33 -10.06 10.72
N TYR A 72 0.97 -9.58 9.66
CA TYR A 72 0.24 -8.89 8.59
C TYR A 72 -0.35 -9.89 7.59
N LEU A 73 -1.65 -9.77 7.32
CA LEU A 73 -2.34 -10.62 6.34
C LEU A 73 -2.39 -9.96 4.96
N ASP A 74 -1.80 -10.63 3.96
CA ASP A 74 -1.97 -10.34 2.54
C ASP A 74 -3.42 -10.61 2.06
N SER A 75 -3.83 -9.94 0.98
CA SER A 75 -5.15 -10.11 0.38
C SER A 75 -5.40 -11.54 -0.10
N SER A 76 -4.36 -12.20 -0.58
CA SER A 76 -4.39 -13.58 -1.08
C SER A 76 -4.84 -14.59 -0.01
N VAL A 77 -4.36 -14.44 1.24
CA VAL A 77 -4.74 -15.30 2.37
C VAL A 77 -6.23 -15.15 2.69
N ILE A 78 -6.73 -13.92 2.72
CA ILE A 78 -8.13 -13.61 3.04
C ILE A 78 -9.06 -14.11 1.93
N ILE A 79 -8.69 -13.92 0.66
CA ILE A 79 -9.45 -14.41 -0.50
C ILE A 79 -9.60 -15.94 -0.45
N GLU A 80 -8.55 -16.67 -0.10
CA GLU A 80 -8.60 -18.13 -0.07
C GLU A 80 -9.29 -18.69 1.17
N ALA A 81 -9.13 -18.06 2.33
CA ALA A 81 -9.94 -18.36 3.50
C ALA A 81 -11.43 -18.18 3.20
N ALA A 82 -11.81 -17.08 2.52
CA ALA A 82 -13.18 -16.81 2.10
C ALA A 82 -13.72 -17.80 1.06
N ARG A 83 -12.87 -18.30 0.16
CA ARG A 83 -13.19 -19.36 -0.83
C ARG A 83 -13.34 -20.77 -0.23
N GLY A 84 -13.34 -20.90 1.10
CA GLY A 84 -13.53 -22.16 1.81
C GLY A 84 -12.24 -22.84 2.30
N ARG A 85 -11.06 -22.24 2.07
CA ARG A 85 -9.79 -22.72 2.65
C ARG A 85 -9.52 -22.13 4.03
N SER A 86 -10.58 -21.97 4.83
CA SER A 86 -10.52 -21.37 6.18
C SER A 86 -9.58 -22.11 7.14
N ALA A 87 -9.34 -23.40 6.91
CA ALA A 87 -8.36 -24.20 7.65
C ALA A 87 -6.92 -23.61 7.60
N LEU A 88 -6.57 -22.84 6.58
CA LEU A 88 -5.24 -22.19 6.47
C LEU A 88 -5.05 -21.02 7.44
N ILE A 89 -6.12 -20.26 7.72
CA ILE A 89 -6.09 -19.13 8.64
C ILE A 89 -6.52 -19.54 10.06
N ARG A 90 -7.35 -20.58 10.22
CA ARG A 90 -7.95 -20.98 11.51
C ARG A 90 -6.94 -21.11 12.66
N PRO A 91 -5.76 -21.76 12.51
CA PRO A 91 -4.77 -21.82 13.57
C PRO A 91 -4.25 -20.44 14.02
N LEU A 92 -4.21 -19.45 13.13
CA LEU A 92 -3.80 -18.07 13.44
C LEU A 92 -4.90 -17.26 14.12
N LEU A 93 -6.18 -17.64 13.94
CA LEU A 93 -7.32 -17.01 14.62
C LEU A 93 -7.51 -17.57 16.05
N GLU A 94 -6.96 -18.75 16.33
CA GLU A 94 -7.12 -19.48 17.60
C GLU A 94 -5.85 -19.48 18.48
N ASP A 95 -4.72 -18.99 17.95
CA ASP A 95 -3.44 -18.86 18.67
C ASP A 95 -3.41 -17.55 19.50
N PRO A 96 -3.43 -17.59 20.84
CA PRO A 96 -3.45 -16.40 21.68
C PRO A 96 -2.11 -15.62 21.65
N GLU A 97 -1.03 -16.22 21.17
CA GLU A 97 0.25 -15.55 20.94
C GLU A 97 0.32 -14.91 19.54
N VAL A 98 -0.80 -14.85 18.81
CA VAL A 98 -0.92 -14.18 17.51
C VAL A 98 -1.85 -12.99 17.59
N ARG A 99 -1.33 -11.85 17.15
CA ARG A 99 -2.09 -10.64 16.88
C ARG A 99 -2.13 -10.41 15.38
N LEU A 100 -3.27 -9.98 14.86
CA LEU A 100 -3.44 -9.78 13.42
C LEU A 100 -3.36 -8.30 13.04
N ALA A 101 -2.66 -8.04 11.94
CA ALA A 101 -2.52 -6.73 11.32
C ALA A 101 -3.00 -6.72 9.86
N SER A 102 -3.48 -5.58 9.39
CA SER A 102 -3.86 -5.38 7.99
C SER A 102 -3.82 -3.91 7.58
N SER A 103 -4.36 -3.59 6.40
CA SER A 103 -4.46 -2.22 5.89
C SER A 103 -5.66 -2.03 4.96
N VAL A 104 -5.98 -0.77 4.66
CA VAL A 104 -7.00 -0.43 3.66
C VAL A 104 -6.68 -1.01 2.27
N PHE A 105 -5.40 -1.21 1.93
CA PHE A 105 -5.00 -1.82 0.64
C PHE A 105 -5.50 -3.26 0.53
N VAL A 106 -5.40 -4.04 1.62
CA VAL A 106 -5.93 -5.40 1.71
C VAL A 106 -7.45 -5.39 1.59
N GLN A 107 -8.14 -4.47 2.28
CA GLN A 107 -9.60 -4.32 2.13
C GLN A 107 -10.03 -3.99 0.69
N LEU A 108 -9.28 -3.12 -0.01
CA LEU A 108 -9.56 -2.74 -1.40
C LEU A 108 -9.35 -3.89 -2.39
N GLU A 109 -8.43 -4.82 -2.11
CA GLU A 109 -8.25 -6.01 -2.95
C GLU A 109 -9.21 -7.16 -2.64
N THR A 110 -9.76 -7.22 -1.42
CA THR A 110 -10.57 -8.34 -0.93
C THR A 110 -12.06 -8.02 -1.03
N LEU A 111 -12.54 -7.00 -0.31
CA LEU A 111 -13.98 -6.72 -0.14
C LEU A 111 -14.71 -6.50 -1.48
N PRO A 112 -14.17 -5.76 -2.47
CA PRO A 112 -14.82 -5.65 -3.78
C PRO A 112 -14.98 -7.01 -4.46
N LYS A 113 -14.03 -7.95 -4.31
CA LYS A 113 -14.15 -9.31 -4.84
C LYS A 113 -15.23 -10.09 -4.06
N CYS A 114 -15.16 -10.13 -2.72
CA CYS A 114 -16.15 -10.85 -1.90
C CYS A 114 -17.59 -10.33 -2.16
N VAL A 115 -17.77 -9.01 -2.33
CA VAL A 115 -19.08 -8.37 -2.56
C VAL A 115 -19.56 -8.53 -4.00
N TYR A 116 -18.69 -8.35 -5.00
CA TYR A 116 -19.09 -8.43 -6.42
C TYR A 116 -19.51 -9.84 -6.84
N THR A 117 -18.86 -10.90 -6.31
CA THR A 117 -19.30 -12.29 -6.53
C THR A 117 -20.67 -12.58 -5.91
N ASN A 118 -21.19 -11.68 -5.06
CA ASN A 118 -22.45 -11.80 -4.31
C ASN A 118 -22.56 -13.10 -3.48
N ARG A 119 -21.41 -13.70 -3.16
CA ARG A 119 -21.31 -14.91 -2.34
C ARG A 119 -21.30 -14.48 -0.88
N ARG A 120 -22.49 -14.53 -0.27
CA ARG A 120 -22.70 -14.13 1.13
C ARG A 120 -21.68 -14.74 2.10
N GLN A 121 -21.33 -16.01 1.92
CA GLN A 121 -20.31 -16.71 2.71
C GLN A 121 -18.90 -16.12 2.55
N GLU A 122 -18.51 -15.70 1.35
CA GLU A 122 -17.23 -15.01 1.11
C GLU A 122 -17.22 -13.67 1.85
N VAL A 123 -18.30 -12.87 1.74
CA VAL A 123 -18.42 -11.58 2.45
C VAL A 123 -18.37 -11.76 3.97
N GLU A 124 -19.10 -12.75 4.51
CA GLU A 124 -19.12 -13.06 5.94
C GLU A 124 -17.74 -13.50 6.43
N ALA A 125 -17.03 -14.36 5.69
CA ALA A 125 -15.66 -14.76 6.02
C ALA A 125 -14.66 -13.58 5.94
N CYS A 126 -14.72 -12.74 4.89
CA CYS A 126 -13.92 -11.53 4.76
C CYS A 126 -14.17 -10.60 5.99
N ALA A 127 -15.43 -10.42 6.39
CA ALA A 127 -15.80 -9.59 7.54
C ALA A 127 -15.35 -10.19 8.89
N THR A 128 -15.46 -11.51 9.10
CA THR A 128 -14.97 -12.18 10.31
C THR A 128 -13.46 -11.99 10.47
N ILE A 129 -12.67 -12.20 9.41
CA ILE A 129 -11.21 -12.01 9.48
C ILE A 129 -10.88 -10.55 9.78
N PHE A 130 -11.52 -9.57 9.12
CA PHE A 130 -11.29 -8.16 9.42
C PHE A 130 -11.75 -7.74 10.82
N SER A 131 -12.72 -8.42 11.43
CA SER A 131 -13.10 -8.17 12.82
C SER A 131 -12.10 -8.70 13.85
N ALA A 132 -11.20 -9.61 13.44
CA ALA A 132 -10.10 -10.11 14.26
C ALA A 132 -8.77 -9.35 14.04
N VAL A 133 -8.73 -8.38 13.11
CA VAL A 133 -7.55 -7.52 12.91
C VAL A 133 -7.49 -6.45 13.99
N GLU A 134 -6.48 -6.54 14.85
CA GLU A 134 -6.22 -5.60 15.94
C GLU A 134 -5.48 -4.33 15.46
N GLU A 135 -4.51 -4.48 14.55
CA GLU A 135 -3.63 -3.39 14.14
C GLU A 135 -3.86 -3.02 12.66
N TRP A 136 -4.14 -1.74 12.41
CA TRP A 136 -4.41 -1.23 11.07
C TRP A 136 -3.37 -0.18 10.68
N SER A 137 -2.69 -0.38 9.54
CA SER A 137 -1.79 0.64 8.99
C SER A 137 -2.58 1.89 8.62
N ALA A 138 -2.33 2.98 9.36
CA ALA A 138 -3.06 4.23 9.25
C ALA A 138 -2.26 5.34 8.53
N ASN A 139 -0.93 5.21 8.42
CA ASN A 139 -0.07 6.25 7.87
C ASN A 139 0.08 6.15 6.34
N LEU A 140 -1.02 6.35 5.62
CA LEU A 140 -1.08 6.19 4.16
C LEU A 140 -0.01 6.99 3.41
N GLY A 141 0.35 8.18 3.91
CA GLY A 141 1.40 9.02 3.31
C GLY A 141 2.81 8.42 3.44
N ALA A 142 3.18 7.92 4.63
CA ALA A 142 4.46 7.25 4.83
C ALA A 142 4.52 5.91 4.09
N VAL A 143 3.44 5.12 4.15
CA VAL A 143 3.33 3.82 3.49
C VAL A 143 3.46 3.95 1.98
N THR A 144 2.73 4.87 1.35
CA THR A 144 2.81 5.08 -0.12
C THR A 144 4.22 5.52 -0.55
N LYS A 145 4.89 6.35 0.25
CA LYS A 145 6.28 6.77 -0.03
C LYS A 145 7.26 5.61 0.13
N ALA A 146 7.11 4.77 1.15
CA ALA A 146 7.93 3.58 1.35
C ALA A 146 7.68 2.52 0.26
N ALA A 147 6.43 2.31 -0.13
CA ALA A 147 6.04 1.41 -1.21
C ALA A 147 6.64 1.83 -2.56
N LEU A 148 6.59 3.12 -2.92
CA LEU A 148 7.23 3.61 -4.13
C LEU A 148 8.73 3.29 -4.15
N SER A 149 9.43 3.48 -3.01
CA SER A 149 10.84 3.10 -2.88
C SER A 149 11.05 1.59 -3.04
N GLN A 150 10.22 0.76 -2.42
CA GLN A 150 10.33 -0.71 -2.54
C GLN A 150 10.07 -1.19 -3.98
N ALA A 151 9.05 -0.66 -4.66
CA ALA A 151 8.79 -1.00 -6.06
C ALA A 151 9.99 -0.66 -6.97
N GLN A 152 10.61 0.51 -6.76
CA GLN A 152 11.77 0.96 -7.55
C GLN A 152 13.04 0.13 -7.33
N HIS A 153 13.28 -0.40 -6.13
CA HIS A 153 14.56 -1.07 -5.79
C HIS A 153 14.46 -2.60 -5.72
N SER A 154 13.29 -3.17 -5.42
CA SER A 154 13.08 -4.61 -5.26
C SER A 154 12.30 -5.25 -6.42
N GLY A 155 11.81 -4.46 -7.38
CA GLY A 155 11.03 -4.95 -8.52
C GLY A 155 9.65 -5.49 -8.14
N LEU A 156 9.10 -5.04 -7.01
CA LEU A 156 7.74 -5.36 -6.57
C LEU A 156 6.70 -4.67 -7.44
N SER A 157 5.51 -5.25 -7.58
CA SER A 157 4.37 -4.51 -8.11
C SER A 157 3.94 -3.42 -7.12
N GLY A 158 3.16 -2.45 -7.59
CA GLY A 158 2.68 -1.35 -6.73
C GLY A 158 1.87 -1.83 -5.52
N MET A 159 1.08 -2.90 -5.66
CA MET A 159 0.28 -3.47 -4.56
C MET A 159 1.14 -4.27 -3.59
N ASP A 160 2.03 -5.15 -4.07
CA ASP A 160 2.95 -5.92 -3.22
C ASP A 160 3.81 -4.98 -2.37
N ALA A 161 4.29 -3.89 -2.97
CA ALA A 161 5.07 -2.86 -2.29
C ALA A 161 4.24 -2.11 -1.23
N LEU A 162 2.95 -1.88 -1.46
CA LEU A 162 2.03 -1.30 -0.46
C LEU A 162 1.78 -2.26 0.71
N HIS A 163 1.64 -3.57 0.46
CA HIS A 163 1.52 -4.57 1.53
C HIS A 163 2.78 -4.67 2.37
N VAL A 164 3.96 -4.78 1.75
CA VAL A 164 5.26 -4.78 2.44
C VAL A 164 5.44 -3.51 3.28
N ALA A 165 5.16 -2.33 2.71
CA ALA A 165 5.30 -1.06 3.41
C ALA A 165 4.29 -0.90 4.56
N ALA A 166 3.04 -1.33 4.38
CA ALA A 166 2.02 -1.29 5.43
C ALA A 166 2.34 -2.26 6.58
N ALA A 167 2.85 -3.45 6.27
CA ALA A 167 3.28 -4.44 7.27
C ALA A 167 4.48 -3.96 8.09
N PHE A 168 5.42 -3.26 7.45
CA PHE A 168 6.53 -2.60 8.13
C PHE A 168 6.07 -1.41 9.00
N ASP A 169 5.13 -0.58 8.52
CA ASP A 169 4.57 0.57 9.24
C ASP A 169 3.91 0.18 10.57
N VAL A 170 3.13 -0.92 10.60
CA VAL A 170 2.51 -1.46 11.83
C VAL A 170 3.49 -2.23 12.73
N GLY A 171 4.72 -2.48 12.31
CA GLY A 171 5.69 -3.27 13.07
C GLY A 171 5.28 -4.74 13.22
N ALA A 172 4.72 -5.33 12.16
CA ALA A 172 4.49 -6.77 12.08
C ALA A 172 5.83 -7.52 12.01
N ASP A 173 5.87 -8.70 12.63
CA ASP A 173 7.05 -9.57 12.64
C ASP A 173 7.17 -10.37 11.32
N GLU A 174 6.04 -10.65 10.67
CA GLU A 174 5.97 -11.26 9.34
C GLU A 174 4.71 -10.86 8.55
N LEU A 175 4.84 -10.88 7.22
CA LEU A 175 3.74 -10.83 6.26
C LEU A 175 3.41 -12.26 5.81
N LEU A 176 2.14 -12.65 5.86
CA LEU A 176 1.66 -13.94 5.38
C LEU A 176 0.97 -13.81 4.05
N THR A 177 1.34 -14.68 3.11
CA THR A 177 0.78 -14.79 1.75
C THR A 177 0.56 -16.26 1.40
N ILE A 178 -0.21 -16.55 0.36
CA ILE A 178 -0.23 -17.88 -0.28
C ILE A 178 0.75 -17.98 -1.45
N GLU A 179 1.33 -16.85 -1.88
CA GLU A 179 2.20 -16.80 -3.06
C GLU A 179 3.48 -17.63 -2.89
N GLY A 180 3.91 -18.22 -4.00
CA GLY A 180 5.13 -19.04 -4.05
C GLY A 180 6.39 -18.25 -3.73
N THR A 181 7.36 -18.92 -3.10
CA THR A 181 8.61 -18.31 -2.64
C THR A 181 9.51 -17.76 -3.75
N GLU A 182 9.22 -18.10 -5.02
CA GLU A 182 9.90 -17.55 -6.21
C GLU A 182 9.45 -16.14 -6.60
N LYS A 183 8.34 -15.64 -6.03
CA LYS A 183 7.76 -14.33 -6.37
C LYS A 183 8.62 -13.16 -5.90
N ALA A 184 8.42 -12.00 -6.53
CA ALA A 184 9.16 -10.77 -6.20
C ALA A 184 8.99 -10.35 -4.73
N LEU A 185 7.82 -10.62 -4.13
CA LEU A 185 7.48 -10.34 -2.74
C LEU A 185 8.55 -10.85 -1.74
N TYR A 186 9.16 -12.01 -1.99
CA TYR A 186 10.18 -12.62 -1.14
C TYR A 186 11.58 -11.97 -1.26
N ARG A 187 11.78 -11.06 -2.22
CA ARG A 187 13.04 -10.30 -2.39
C ARG A 187 13.05 -8.96 -1.63
N ASN A 188 11.95 -8.61 -0.96
CA ASN A 188 11.90 -7.41 -0.13
C ASN A 188 12.82 -7.55 1.10
N THR A 189 13.31 -6.43 1.64
CA THR A 189 14.21 -6.41 2.80
C THR A 189 13.62 -5.73 4.04
N LEU A 190 12.35 -5.29 3.98
CA LEU A 190 11.68 -4.61 5.09
C LEU A 190 10.98 -5.57 6.06
N ILE A 191 10.41 -6.67 5.55
CA ILE A 191 9.68 -7.63 6.37
C ILE A 191 9.89 -9.06 5.91
N LYS A 192 9.98 -9.98 6.89
CA LYS A 192 9.95 -11.42 6.65
C LYS A 192 8.61 -11.80 5.99
N VAL A 193 8.66 -12.52 4.88
CA VAL A 193 7.48 -13.10 4.23
C VAL A 193 7.43 -14.59 4.52
N ARG A 194 6.25 -15.12 4.84
CA ARG A 194 6.02 -16.56 5.02
C ARG A 194 4.82 -17.02 4.20
N GLN A 195 5.02 -18.09 3.44
CA GLN A 195 3.94 -18.77 2.73
C GLN A 195 3.05 -19.53 3.72
N LEU A 196 1.73 -19.50 3.49
CA LEU A 196 0.77 -20.45 4.04
C LEU A 196 0.44 -21.49 2.96
N ILE A 197 0.57 -22.76 3.32
CA ILE A 197 0.33 -23.95 2.48
C ILE A 197 -0.68 -24.88 3.14
#